data_AF-A0A9P9RH68-F1
#
_entry.id   AF-A0A9P9RH68-F1
#
_cell.length_a   1.000
_cell.length_b   1.000
_cell.length_c   1.000
_cell.angle_alpha   90.00
_cell.angle_beta   90.00
_cell.angle_gamma   90.00
#
_symmetry.space_group_name_H-M   'P 1'
#
loop_
_entity.id
_entity.type
_entity.pdbx_description
1 polymer ?
#
loop_
_entity_poly.entity_id
_entity_poly.type
_entity_poly.pdbx_seq_one_letter_code
_entity_poly.pdbx_strand_id
1 'polypeptide(L)'
;MKFTTIAVAAILSLLAVAAPAPADAQPTIDPLKSMERDLESGNLGKRSVSATVRVDGLRYRTCPKTSCTAVGQYAKGTKITLVCYTRDGTTTVNGDKGWAKLPSGYWVAMANGEYVGWSGSIYSC
;
A
#
# COMPACT_ATOMS: atom_id res chain seq x y z
N MET A 1 -4.75 -59.38 -0.06
CA MET A 1 -6.07 -59.14 0.56
C MET A 1 -6.93 -58.41 -0.47
N LYS A 2 -8.18 -58.86 -0.65
CA LYS A 2 -9.10 -58.50 -1.75
C LYS A 2 -9.82 -57.17 -1.47
N PHE A 3 -10.08 -56.41 -2.54
CA PHE A 3 -10.62 -55.06 -2.51
C PHE A 3 -12.14 -55.00 -2.28
N THR A 4 -12.46 -53.97 -1.51
CA THR A 4 -13.71 -53.32 -1.07
C THR A 4 -14.91 -53.30 -2.02
N THR A 5 -16.11 -53.36 -1.41
CA THR A 5 -17.36 -52.85 -1.98
C THR A 5 -18.22 -52.29 -0.84
N ILE A 6 -18.59 -51.02 -0.89
CA ILE A 6 -19.68 -50.46 -0.08
C ILE A 6 -20.51 -49.56 -0.99
N ALA A 7 -21.78 -49.91 -1.13
CA ALA A 7 -22.79 -49.20 -1.89
C ALA A 7 -23.18 -47.89 -1.19
N VAL A 8 -23.28 -46.80 -1.95
CA VAL A 8 -23.76 -45.50 -1.46
C VAL A 8 -25.23 -45.36 -1.83
N ALA A 9 -26.08 -45.29 -0.81
CA ALA A 9 -27.51 -45.01 -0.94
C ALA A 9 -27.72 -43.51 -1.23
N ALA A 10 -28.45 -43.21 -2.30
CA ALA A 10 -28.84 -41.85 -2.66
C ALA A 10 -29.98 -41.38 -1.75
N ILE A 11 -29.74 -40.29 -1.02
CA ILE A 11 -30.74 -39.61 -0.20
C ILE A 11 -31.30 -38.45 -1.02
N LEU A 12 -32.58 -38.52 -1.40
CA LEU A 12 -33.31 -37.41 -1.99
C LEU A 12 -33.54 -36.32 -0.94
N SER A 13 -32.97 -35.12 -1.18
CA SER A 13 -33.30 -33.93 -0.40
C SER A 13 -34.58 -33.28 -0.94
N LEU A 14 -35.58 -33.18 -0.07
CA LEU A 14 -36.86 -32.49 -0.32
C LEU A 14 -36.66 -31.00 -0.59
N LEU A 15 -37.41 -30.50 -1.57
CA LEU A 15 -37.61 -29.08 -1.87
C LEU A 15 -38.40 -28.39 -0.75
N ALA A 16 -37.77 -27.45 -0.06
CA ALA A 16 -38.47 -26.41 0.69
C ALA A 16 -38.24 -25.08 -0.04
N VAL A 17 -39.29 -24.55 -0.66
CA VAL A 17 -39.27 -23.23 -1.32
C VAL A 17 -39.29 -22.16 -0.21
N ALA A 18 -38.12 -21.62 0.12
CA ALA A 18 -38.04 -20.40 0.89
C ALA A 18 -38.39 -19.23 -0.04
N ALA A 19 -39.37 -18.43 0.39
CA ALA A 19 -39.85 -17.25 -0.31
C ALA A 19 -38.71 -16.33 -0.78
N PRO A 20 -38.87 -15.59 -1.90
CA PRO A 20 -37.90 -14.58 -2.31
C PRO A 20 -37.82 -13.53 -1.20
N ALA A 21 -36.67 -13.46 -0.52
CA ALA A 21 -36.34 -12.35 0.35
C ALA A 21 -36.41 -11.04 -0.47
N PRO A 22 -36.89 -9.94 0.12
CA PRO A 22 -36.92 -8.65 -0.56
C PRO A 22 -35.50 -8.31 -1.00
N ALA A 23 -35.36 -7.87 -2.25
CA ALA A 23 -34.12 -7.38 -2.81
C ALA A 23 -33.54 -6.33 -1.84
N ASP A 24 -32.50 -6.72 -1.12
CA ASP A 24 -31.65 -5.77 -0.42
C ASP A 24 -31.12 -4.82 -1.49
N ALA A 25 -31.45 -3.54 -1.34
CA ALA A 25 -31.10 -2.49 -2.27
C ALA A 25 -29.58 -2.42 -2.34
N GLN A 26 -28.99 -3.04 -3.35
CA GLN A 26 -27.57 -2.92 -3.61
C GLN A 26 -27.28 -1.43 -3.84
N PRO A 27 -26.42 -0.79 -3.01
CA PRO A 27 -26.11 0.61 -3.18
C PRO A 27 -25.49 0.76 -4.57
N THR A 28 -26.20 1.42 -5.47
CA THR A 28 -25.70 1.76 -6.79
C THR A 28 -24.68 2.85 -6.55
N ILE A 29 -23.42 2.46 -6.37
CA ILE A 29 -22.31 3.41 -6.30
C ILE A 29 -22.22 4.03 -7.68
N ASP A 30 -22.76 5.24 -7.82
CA ASP A 30 -22.59 6.05 -9.00
C ASP A 30 -21.09 6.35 -9.15
N PRO A 31 -20.43 5.80 -10.19
CA PRO A 31 -18.99 5.96 -10.34
C PRO A 31 -18.60 7.43 -10.47
N LEU A 32 -19.49 8.27 -11.03
CA LEU A 32 -19.27 9.71 -11.19
C LEU A 32 -19.26 10.45 -9.84
N LYS A 33 -20.20 10.12 -8.94
CA LYS A 33 -20.29 10.70 -7.59
C LYS A 33 -19.07 10.38 -6.71
N SER A 34 -18.48 9.22 -6.98
CA SER A 34 -17.27 8.77 -6.29
C SER A 34 -16.05 9.61 -6.68
N MET A 35 -15.93 9.97 -7.96
CA MET A 35 -14.86 10.85 -8.45
C MET A 35 -14.98 12.28 -7.90
N GLU A 36 -16.21 12.78 -7.77
CA GLU A 36 -16.51 14.09 -7.17
C GLU A 36 -16.11 14.14 -5.69
N ARG A 37 -16.26 13.04 -4.95
CA ARG A 37 -15.84 12.94 -3.54
C ARG A 37 -14.32 12.95 -3.39
N ASP A 38 -13.60 12.32 -4.31
CA ASP A 38 -12.13 12.37 -4.36
C ASP A 38 -11.61 13.77 -4.76
N LEU A 39 -12.34 14.48 -5.64
CA LEU A 39 -12.12 15.89 -6.01
C LEU A 39 -12.36 16.83 -4.82
N GLU A 40 -13.49 16.70 -4.12
CA GLU A 40 -13.87 17.54 -2.97
C GLU A 40 -12.99 17.30 -1.73
N SER A 41 -12.42 16.10 -1.57
CA SER A 41 -11.50 15.79 -0.47
C SER A 41 -10.09 16.40 -0.63
N GLY A 42 -9.78 17.05 -1.76
CA GLY A 42 -8.47 17.67 -2.00
C GLY A 42 -7.31 16.66 -2.13
N ASN A 43 -7.61 15.37 -2.30
CA ASN A 43 -6.62 14.29 -2.29
C ASN A 43 -6.01 14.00 -3.67
N LEU A 44 -6.57 14.56 -4.75
CA LEU A 44 -6.14 14.25 -6.12
C LEU A 44 -4.74 14.70 -6.48
N GLY A 45 -4.20 15.69 -5.75
CA GLY A 45 -2.82 16.15 -5.91
C GLY A 45 -1.81 15.44 -5.01
N LYS A 46 -2.27 14.69 -4.00
CA LYS A 46 -1.43 14.07 -2.96
C LYS A 46 -1.40 12.55 -3.10
N ARG A 47 -1.08 12.07 -4.30
CA ARG A 47 -1.00 10.62 -4.56
C ARG A 47 0.28 10.06 -3.96
N SER A 48 0.14 9.01 -3.15
CA SER A 48 1.27 8.19 -2.75
C SER A 48 1.78 7.39 -3.95
N VAL A 49 3.06 7.03 -3.91
CA VAL A 49 3.74 6.32 -5.01
C VAL A 49 4.38 5.03 -4.51
N SER A 50 4.28 3.97 -5.29
CA SER A 50 5.01 2.73 -5.03
C SER A 50 6.49 2.91 -5.36
N ALA A 51 7.34 2.41 -4.46
CA ALA A 51 8.79 2.43 -4.60
C ALA A 51 9.40 1.07 -4.29
N THR A 52 10.60 0.85 -4.78
CA THR A 52 11.41 -0.34 -4.55
C THR A 52 12.74 0.07 -3.94
N VAL A 53 13.08 -0.55 -2.82
CA VAL A 53 14.38 -0.37 -2.18
C VAL A 53 15.47 -0.98 -3.05
N ARG A 54 16.54 -0.22 -3.32
CA ARG A 54 17.62 -0.59 -4.23
C ARG A 54 18.92 -1.00 -3.52
N VAL A 55 19.02 -0.71 -2.22
CA VAL A 55 20.18 -0.99 -1.37
C VAL A 55 19.82 -1.91 -0.21
N ASP A 56 20.79 -2.66 0.29
CA ASP A 56 20.60 -3.48 1.49
C ASP A 56 20.76 -2.64 2.76
N GLY A 57 19.86 -2.85 3.73
CA GLY A 57 19.90 -2.16 5.01
C GLY A 57 19.44 -0.69 4.94
N LEU A 58 18.50 -0.35 4.06
CA LEU A 58 17.94 1.00 4.01
C LEU A 58 17.20 1.33 5.31
N ARG A 59 17.78 2.19 6.14
CA ARG A 59 17.21 2.57 7.44
C ARG A 59 16.06 3.55 7.28
N TYR A 60 14.95 3.29 7.96
CA TYR A 60 13.87 4.28 8.12
C TYR A 60 13.90 4.89 9.52
N ARG A 61 13.66 6.20 9.58
CA ARG A 61 13.96 7.02 10.76
C ARG A 61 12.77 7.87 11.19
N THR A 62 12.79 8.32 12.44
CA THR A 62 11.73 9.18 12.99
C THR A 62 11.69 10.59 12.40
N CYS A 63 12.78 11.05 11.78
CA CYS A 63 12.86 12.34 11.10
C CYS A 63 13.80 12.27 9.88
N PRO A 64 13.78 13.25 8.95
CA PRO A 64 14.58 13.25 7.72
C PRO A 64 16.05 13.65 7.93
N LYS A 65 16.70 13.07 8.95
CA LYS A 65 18.10 13.30 9.31
C LYS A 65 18.75 11.99 9.73
N THR A 66 20.05 11.83 9.47
CA THR A 66 20.79 10.63 9.88
C THR A 66 21.04 10.57 11.40
N SER A 67 20.96 11.69 12.10
CA SER A 67 21.04 11.78 13.56
C SER A 67 19.77 11.30 14.27
N CYS A 68 18.63 11.24 13.57
CA CYS A 68 17.38 10.76 14.14
C CYS A 68 17.37 9.24 14.29
N THR A 69 16.67 8.75 15.31
CA THR A 69 16.54 7.33 15.62
C THR A 69 16.08 6.54 14.41
N ALA A 70 16.86 5.51 14.07
CA ALA A 70 16.44 4.53 13.09
C ALA A 70 15.56 3.49 13.78
N VAL A 71 14.31 3.39 13.32
CA VAL A 71 13.30 2.48 13.86
C VAL A 71 13.53 1.07 13.35
N GLY A 72 14.10 0.93 12.15
CA GLY A 72 14.46 -0.33 11.55
C GLY A 72 15.13 -0.14 10.20
N GLN A 73 15.12 -1.19 9.39
CA GLN A 73 15.70 -1.20 8.06
C GLN A 73 14.91 -2.08 7.08
N TYR A 74 15.00 -1.75 5.81
CA TYR A 74 14.50 -2.56 4.71
C TYR A 74 15.64 -3.26 3.98
N ALA A 75 15.38 -4.49 3.53
CA ALA A 75 16.28 -5.22 2.63
C ALA A 75 16.14 -4.72 1.19
N LYS A 76 17.13 -4.99 0.35
CA LYS A 76 17.04 -4.69 -1.08
C LYS A 76 15.87 -5.43 -1.73
N GLY A 77 15.22 -4.80 -2.70
CA GLY A 77 14.05 -5.34 -3.40
C GLY A 77 12.72 -5.15 -2.66
N THR A 78 12.73 -4.74 -1.39
CA THR A 78 11.51 -4.47 -0.63
C THR A 78 10.66 -3.42 -1.34
N LYS A 79 9.37 -3.72 -1.51
CA LYS A 79 8.37 -2.77 -2.02
C LYS A 79 7.86 -1.91 -0.86
N ILE A 80 7.88 -0.61 -1.03
CA ILE A 80 7.40 0.37 -0.06
C ILE A 80 6.50 1.40 -0.75
N THR A 81 5.76 2.16 0.04
CA THR A 81 4.95 3.28 -0.43
C THR A 81 5.54 4.58 0.10
N LEU A 82 5.65 5.60 -0.75
CA LEU A 82 6.09 6.94 -0.40
C LEU A 82 4.92 7.91 -0.51
N VAL A 83 4.76 8.80 0.46
CA VAL A 83 3.65 9.76 0.52
C VAL A 83 4.04 11.09 -0.08
N CYS A 84 5.15 11.66 0.37
CA CYS A 84 5.71 12.93 -0.10
C CYS A 84 7.22 12.94 0.15
N TYR A 85 7.94 13.93 -0.36
CA TYR A 85 9.37 14.11 -0.08
C TYR A 85 9.68 15.50 0.48
N THR A 86 10.78 15.64 1.20
CA THR A 86 11.29 16.97 1.59
C THR A 86 12.80 17.05 1.34
N ARG A 87 13.28 18.28 1.13
CA ARG A 87 14.70 18.62 1.00
C ARG A 87 15.14 19.67 2.02
N ASP A 88 14.18 20.27 2.71
CA ASP A 88 14.41 21.37 3.64
C ASP A 88 14.76 20.86 5.02
N GLY A 89 15.82 21.43 5.61
CA GLY A 89 16.27 21.05 6.96
C GLY A 89 16.69 19.59 7.10
N THR A 90 17.06 18.90 6.01
CA THR A 90 17.46 17.49 6.01
C THR A 90 18.98 17.30 6.06
N THR A 91 19.41 16.08 6.42
CA THR A 91 20.82 15.70 6.26
C THR A 91 21.10 15.25 4.82
N THR A 92 22.21 15.71 4.25
CA THR A 92 22.67 15.24 2.94
C THR A 92 23.17 13.80 3.05
N VAL A 93 22.64 12.90 2.20
CA VAL A 93 23.05 11.50 2.08
C VAL A 93 23.42 11.24 0.63
N ASN A 94 24.65 10.81 0.40
CA ASN A 94 25.20 10.56 -0.94
C ASN A 94 24.97 11.72 -1.92
N GLY A 95 25.30 12.95 -1.48
CA GLY A 95 25.11 14.17 -2.26
C GLY A 95 23.67 14.68 -2.38
N ASP A 96 22.67 13.92 -1.91
CA ASP A 96 21.25 14.29 -1.99
C ASP A 96 20.69 14.75 -0.64
N LYS A 97 19.87 15.80 -0.65
CA LYS A 97 19.07 16.25 0.51
C LYS A 97 17.67 15.64 0.52
N GLY A 98 17.30 14.82 -0.45
CA GLY A 98 15.99 14.21 -0.57
C GLY A 98 15.71 13.14 0.47
N TRP A 99 14.62 13.32 1.21
CA TRP A 99 14.05 12.30 2.10
C TRP A 99 12.57 12.09 1.80
N ALA A 100 12.16 10.84 1.68
CA ALA A 100 10.77 10.48 1.43
C ALA A 100 10.07 10.03 2.71
N LYS A 101 8.82 10.47 2.88
CA LYS A 101 7.95 10.12 3.99
C LYS A 101 7.18 8.85 3.66
N LEU A 102 7.13 7.92 4.59
CA LEU A 102 6.33 6.70 4.54
C LEU A 102 4.92 6.96 5.11
N PRO A 103 3.91 6.13 4.79
CA PRO A 103 2.58 6.20 5.40
C PRO A 103 2.60 6.12 6.93
N SER A 104 3.58 5.42 7.49
CA SER A 104 3.84 5.34 8.94
C SER A 104 4.33 6.65 9.58
N GLY A 105 4.65 7.67 8.77
CA GLY A 105 5.22 8.94 9.22
C GLY A 105 6.75 8.95 9.33
N TYR A 106 7.39 7.79 9.16
CA TYR A 106 8.85 7.67 9.15
C TYR A 106 9.46 8.11 7.82
N TRP A 107 10.79 8.25 7.80
CA TRP A 107 11.54 8.84 6.70
C TRP A 107 12.65 7.93 6.21
N VAL A 108 12.82 7.86 4.89
CA VAL A 108 13.94 7.19 4.23
C VAL A 108 14.70 8.16 3.34
N ALA A 109 16.03 8.04 3.30
CA ALA A 109 16.85 8.83 2.39
C ALA A 109 16.64 8.34 0.95
N MET A 110 16.53 9.27 -0.01
CA MET A 110 16.34 8.93 -1.43
C MET A 110 17.67 8.74 -2.17
N ALA A 111 18.68 9.52 -1.81
CA ALA A 111 20.02 9.47 -2.44
C ALA A 111 19.95 9.59 -3.97
N ASN A 112 19.26 10.60 -4.50
CA ASN A 112 19.02 10.79 -5.95
C ASN A 112 18.35 9.58 -6.63
N GLY A 113 17.57 8.80 -5.86
CA GLY A 113 16.94 7.58 -6.34
C GLY A 113 17.83 6.34 -6.28
N GLU A 114 19.06 6.44 -5.78
CA GLU A 114 19.96 5.29 -5.61
C GLU A 114 19.46 4.34 -4.51
N TYR A 115 18.85 4.87 -3.45
CA TYR A 115 18.37 4.04 -2.32
C TYR A 115 16.97 3.50 -2.55
N VAL A 116 16.13 4.29 -3.22
CA VAL A 116 14.73 3.95 -3.52
C VAL A 116 14.40 4.41 -4.93
N GLY A 117 13.94 3.49 -5.77
CA GLY A 117 13.39 3.81 -7.08
C GLY A 117 11.87 3.80 -7.04
N TRP A 118 11.22 4.87 -7.48
CA TRP A 118 9.76 4.98 -7.52
C TRP A 118 9.25 5.22 -8.94
N SER A 119 7.99 4.86 -9.18
CA SER A 119 7.35 5.03 -10.49
C SER A 119 6.31 6.15 -10.43
N GLY A 120 6.65 7.32 -10.97
CA GLY A 120 5.75 8.48 -11.03
C GLY A 120 6.29 9.71 -10.32
N SER A 121 5.49 10.76 -10.27
CA SER A 121 5.84 11.99 -9.55
C SER A 121 5.43 11.89 -8.09
N ILE A 122 6.37 12.17 -7.19
CA ILE A 122 6.09 12.38 -5.77
C ILE A 122 6.10 13.88 -5.49
N TYR A 123 5.15 14.37 -4.70
CA TYR A 123 5.04 15.80 -4.37
C TYR A 123 5.83 16.15 -3.12
N SER A 124 6.17 17.42 -2.94
CA SER A 124 6.87 17.91 -1.75
C SER A 124 5.94 17.94 -0.54
N CYS A 125 6.43 17.46 0.60
CA CYS A 125 5.94 17.88 1.90
C CYS A 125 6.43 19.34 2.11
#